data_AF-A0A1F4XW57-F1
#
_entry.id   AF-A0A1F4XW57-F1
#
_cell.length_a   1.000
_cell.length_b   1.000
_cell.length_c   1.000
_cell.angle_alpha   90.00
_cell.angle_beta   90.00
_cell.angle_gamma   90.00
#
_symmetry.space_group_name_H-M   'P 1'
#
loop_
_entity.id
_entity.type
_entity.pdbx_description
1 polymer ?
#
loop_
_entity_poly.entity_id
_entity_poly.type
_entity_poly.pdbx_seq_one_letter_code
_entity_poly.pdbx_strand_id
1 'polypeptide(L)'
;MAVSRERWITLSLADQLGNIGSEVGRARKWQGRDEQSFWGAVTRALELLELTQADPRWRKRRAEINRARETFADAVLGGKEYGTTLADLEKYFMQFAVLSARG
;
A
#
# COMPACT_ATOMS: atom_id res chain seq x y z
N MET A 1 -13.43 -4.60 1.24
CA MET A 1 -13.82 -4.82 2.65
C MET A 1 -13.12 -3.77 3.49
N ALA A 2 -13.84 -2.95 4.25
CA ALA A 2 -13.19 -1.97 5.13
C ALA A 2 -12.69 -2.71 6.40
N VAL A 3 -11.37 -2.83 6.57
CA VAL A 3 -10.76 -3.33 7.80
C VAL A 3 -10.73 -2.18 8.80
N SER A 4 -11.28 -2.37 10.00
CA SER A 4 -11.24 -1.37 11.07
C SER A 4 -9.81 -1.19 11.59
N ARG A 5 -9.50 -0.06 12.26
CA ARG A 5 -8.15 0.18 12.81
C ARG A 5 -7.77 -0.87 13.86
N GLU A 6 -8.74 -1.29 14.66
CA GLU A 6 -8.58 -2.30 15.72
C GLU A 6 -8.25 -3.66 15.10
N ARG A 7 -8.91 -4.02 13.99
CA ARG A 7 -8.59 -5.23 13.25
C ARG A 7 -7.26 -5.11 12.52
N TRP A 8 -6.88 -3.92 12.04
CA TRP A 8 -5.63 -3.73 11.30
C TRP A 8 -4.40 -4.13 12.11
N ILE A 9 -4.35 -3.77 13.40
CA ILE A 9 -3.22 -4.08 14.28
C ILE A 9 -3.13 -5.56 14.69
N THR A 10 -4.13 -6.38 14.39
CA THR A 10 -4.07 -7.83 14.65
C THR A 10 -3.54 -8.61 13.46
N LEU A 11 -3.58 -8.02 12.26
CA LEU A 11 -3.06 -8.60 11.04
C LEU A 11 -1.54 -8.82 11.11
N SER A 12 -1.03 -9.84 10.43
CA SER A 12 0.41 -9.99 10.20
C SER A 12 0.93 -8.87 9.30
N LEU A 13 2.26 -8.65 9.27
CA LEU A 13 2.82 -7.67 8.34
C LEU A 13 2.51 -8.03 6.88
N ALA A 14 2.54 -9.32 6.54
CA ALA A 14 2.18 -9.79 5.20
C ALA A 14 0.74 -9.39 4.84
N ASP A 15 -0.21 -9.60 5.76
CA ASP A 15 -1.62 -9.23 5.58
C ASP A 15 -1.82 -7.74 5.42
N GLN A 16 -1.14 -6.92 6.22
CA GLN A 16 -1.18 -5.48 6.08
C GLN A 16 -0.66 -5.05 4.70
N LEU A 17 0.49 -5.58 4.27
CA LEU A 17 1.10 -5.27 2.97
C LEU A 17 0.27 -5.81 1.79
N GLY A 18 -0.37 -6.98 1.92
CA GLY A 18 -1.27 -7.52 0.90
C GLY A 18 -2.55 -6.70 0.72
N ASN A 19 -3.12 -6.20 1.82
CA ASN A 19 -4.25 -5.27 1.77
C ASN A 19 -3.85 -3.93 1.15
N ILE A 20 -2.66 -3.40 1.49
CA ILE A 20 -2.10 -2.20 0.82
C ILE A 20 -1.96 -2.46 -0.69
N GLY A 21 -1.44 -3.63 -1.08
CA GLY A 21 -1.30 -4.02 -2.48
C GLY A 21 -2.60 -4.00 -3.28
N SER A 22 -3.72 -4.38 -2.65
CA SER A 22 -5.04 -4.29 -3.27
C SER A 22 -5.41 -2.84 -3.62
N GLU A 23 -5.09 -1.89 -2.76
CA GLU A 23 -5.34 -0.46 -3.00
C GLU A 23 -4.36 0.14 -4.03
N VAL A 24 -3.10 -0.31 -4.03
CA VAL A 24 -2.14 0.04 -5.09
C VAL A 24 -2.63 -0.45 -6.45
N GLY A 25 -3.11 -1.69 -6.56
CA GLY A 25 -3.68 -2.24 -7.78
C GLY A 25 -4.96 -1.49 -8.22
N ARG A 26 -5.80 -1.07 -7.26
CA ARG A 26 -6.95 -0.19 -7.56
C ARG A 26 -6.51 1.18 -8.10
N ALA A 27 -5.49 1.80 -7.50
CA ALA A 27 -4.95 3.06 -7.98
C ALA A 27 -4.42 2.89 -9.41
N ARG A 28 -3.60 1.87 -9.67
CA ARG A 28 -3.13 1.55 -11.04
C ARG A 28 -4.29 1.36 -12.02
N LYS A 29 -5.33 0.59 -11.62
CA LYS A 29 -6.48 0.29 -12.48
C LYS A 29 -7.23 1.53 -12.96
N TRP A 30 -7.37 2.53 -12.10
CA TRP A 30 -8.15 3.75 -12.36
C TRP A 30 -7.32 4.95 -12.83
N GLN A 31 -6.00 4.85 -12.80
CA GLN A 31 -5.10 5.89 -13.30
C GLN A 31 -5.43 6.26 -14.74
N GLY A 32 -5.70 7.56 -14.98
CA GLY A 32 -6.06 8.10 -16.30
C GLY A 32 -7.43 7.65 -16.82
N ARG A 33 -8.25 6.98 -16.01
CA ARG A 33 -9.58 6.49 -16.39
C ARG A 33 -10.71 7.13 -15.58
N ASP A 34 -10.54 7.21 -14.27
CA ASP A 34 -11.50 7.81 -13.36
C ASP A 34 -10.78 8.44 -12.17
N GLU A 35 -10.75 9.77 -12.12
CA GLU A 35 -9.98 10.49 -11.10
C GLU A 35 -10.51 10.25 -9.68
N GLN A 36 -11.83 10.14 -9.52
CA GLN A 36 -12.44 9.92 -8.22
C GLN A 36 -12.03 8.55 -7.64
N SER A 37 -12.12 7.49 -8.44
CA SER A 37 -11.71 6.14 -8.04
C SER A 37 -10.20 6.04 -7.86
N PHE A 38 -9.43 6.73 -8.70
CA PHE A 38 -7.98 6.82 -8.58
C PHE A 38 -7.57 7.41 -7.23
N TRP A 39 -8.01 8.64 -6.95
CA TRP A 39 -7.66 9.34 -5.71
C TRP A 39 -8.25 8.66 -4.48
N GLY A 40 -9.44 8.05 -4.59
CA GLY A 40 -10.01 7.23 -3.52
C GLY A 40 -9.13 6.03 -3.15
N ALA A 41 -8.53 5.35 -4.13
CA ALA A 41 -7.59 4.25 -3.88
C ALA A 41 -6.23 4.74 -3.36
N VAL A 42 -5.71 5.86 -3.90
CA VAL A 42 -4.46 6.48 -3.43
C VAL A 42 -4.56 6.87 -1.97
N THR A 43 -5.59 7.62 -1.59
CA THR A 43 -5.83 8.03 -0.21
C THR A 43 -5.91 6.82 0.71
N ARG A 44 -6.64 5.78 0.29
CA ARG A 44 -6.76 4.57 1.09
C ARG A 44 -5.43 3.82 1.26
N ALA A 45 -4.62 3.69 0.21
CA ALA A 45 -3.31 3.08 0.30
C ALA A 45 -2.39 3.84 1.28
N LEU A 46 -2.39 5.18 1.23
CA LEU A 46 -1.62 6.03 2.16
C LEU A 46 -2.09 5.87 3.61
N GLU A 47 -3.39 5.87 3.86
CA GLU A 47 -3.94 5.61 5.22
C GLU A 47 -3.47 4.27 5.78
N LEU A 48 -3.48 3.21 4.96
CA LEU A 48 -3.06 1.89 5.38
C LEU A 48 -1.55 1.80 5.65
N LEU A 49 -0.74 2.50 4.85
CA LEU A 49 0.70 2.64 5.08
C LEU A 49 0.99 3.39 6.38
N GLU A 50 0.25 4.47 6.67
CA GLU A 50 0.36 5.20 7.94
C GLU A 50 -0.05 4.36 9.14
N LEU A 51 -1.15 3.60 9.05
CA LEU A 51 -1.55 2.65 10.09
C LEU A 51 -0.47 1.59 10.33
N THR A 52 0.15 1.10 9.26
CA THR A 52 1.24 0.10 9.34
C THR A 52 2.51 0.69 9.93
N GLN A 53 2.85 1.94 9.61
CA GLN A 53 3.97 2.68 10.17
C GLN A 53 3.80 2.95 11.68
N ALA A 54 2.57 3.27 12.09
CA ALA A 54 2.21 3.56 13.47
C ALA A 54 2.22 2.31 14.37
N ASP A 55 2.10 1.12 13.78
CA ASP A 55 2.10 -0.15 14.52
C ASP A 55 3.43 -0.37 15.26
N PRO A 56 3.44 -0.44 16.61
CA PRO A 56 4.66 -0.57 17.38
C PRO A 56 5.39 -1.90 17.14
N ARG A 57 4.69 -2.94 16.65
CA ARG A 57 5.29 -4.23 16.29
C ARG A 57 6.34 -4.08 15.20
N TRP A 58 6.19 -3.09 14.31
CA TRP A 58 7.07 -2.85 13.16
C TRP A 58 8.09 -1.75 13.38
N ARG A 59 8.36 -1.35 14.62
CA ARG A 59 9.33 -0.28 14.95
C ARG A 59 10.69 -0.45 14.26
N LYS A 60 11.21 -1.68 14.16
CA LYS A 60 12.49 -2.00 13.50
C LYS A 60 12.44 -1.94 11.97
N ARG A 61 11.24 -1.90 11.36
CA ARG A 61 11.00 -1.88 9.91
C ARG A 61 10.44 -0.53 9.43
N ARG A 62 10.35 0.48 10.30
CA ARG A 62 9.78 1.80 9.97
C ARG A 62 10.45 2.46 8.77
N ALA A 63 11.78 2.36 8.65
CA ALA A 63 12.49 2.94 7.50
C ALA A 63 12.02 2.33 6.17
N GLU A 64 11.79 1.00 6.14
CA GLU A 64 11.30 0.31 4.95
C GLU A 64 9.83 0.67 4.65
N ILE A 65 8.99 0.77 5.68
CA ILE A 65 7.58 1.18 5.52
C ILE A 65 7.51 2.63 5.02
N ASN A 66 8.34 3.53 5.55
CA ASN A 66 8.45 4.91 5.09
C ASN A 66 8.90 4.96 3.63
N ARG A 67 9.89 4.16 3.26
CA ARG A 67 10.35 4.08 1.88
C ARG A 67 9.22 3.63 0.95
N ALA A 68 8.48 2.59 1.33
CA ALA A 68 7.34 2.13 0.54
C ALA A 68 6.27 3.24 0.36
N ARG A 69 6.01 4.03 1.41
CA ARG A 69 5.11 5.19 1.36
C ARG A 69 5.63 6.29 0.43
N GLU A 70 6.89 6.66 0.54
CA GLU A 70 7.53 7.69 -0.29
C GLU A 70 7.54 7.28 -1.77
N THR A 71 7.94 6.03 -2.05
CA THR A 71 7.96 5.49 -3.42
C THR A 71 6.56 5.40 -4.01
N PHE A 72 5.54 5.05 -3.20
CA PHE A 72 4.15 5.08 -3.66
C PHE A 72 3.67 6.50 -3.97
N ALA A 73 3.95 7.47 -3.10
CA ALA A 73 3.58 8.86 -3.34
C ALA A 73 4.26 9.43 -4.60
N ASP A 74 5.56 9.17 -4.80
CA ASP A 74 6.26 9.54 -6.02
C ASP A 74 5.64 8.88 -7.26
N ALA A 75 5.38 7.58 -7.23
CA ALA A 75 4.74 6.86 -8.34
C ALA A 75 3.37 7.43 -8.73
N VAL A 76 2.56 7.85 -7.74
CA VAL A 76 1.29 8.56 -7.96
C VAL A 76 1.51 9.90 -8.68
N LEU A 77 2.58 10.61 -8.35
CA LEU A 77 2.95 11.91 -8.92
C LEU A 77 3.79 11.82 -10.21
N GLY A 78 3.96 10.62 -10.77
CA GLY A 78 4.65 10.39 -12.03
C GLY A 78 6.05 9.76 -11.92
N GLY A 79 6.48 9.38 -10.71
CA GLY A 79 7.61 8.48 -10.48
C GLY A 79 8.98 9.07 -10.81
N LYS A 80 9.20 10.37 -10.58
CA LYS A 80 10.43 11.05 -11.01
C LYS A 80 11.59 10.83 -10.05
N GLU A 81 11.33 10.77 -8.74
CA GLU A 81 12.38 10.67 -7.72
C GLU A 81 12.96 9.25 -7.65
N TYR A 82 12.10 8.23 -7.69
CA TYR A 82 12.52 6.83 -7.53
C TYR A 82 12.40 6.01 -8.82
N GLY A 83 11.91 6.59 -9.91
CA GLY A 83 11.76 5.89 -11.19
C GLY A 83 10.78 4.70 -11.15
N THR A 84 9.91 4.65 -10.13
CA THR A 84 9.01 3.53 -9.88
C THR A 84 7.59 3.87 -10.32
N THR A 85 6.91 2.91 -10.96
CA THR A 85 5.51 3.07 -11.37
C THR A 85 4.53 2.38 -10.43
N LEU A 86 3.24 2.69 -10.55
CA LEU A 86 2.18 1.94 -9.84
C LEU A 86 2.13 0.47 -10.24
N ALA A 87 2.56 0.11 -11.46
CA ALA A 87 2.63 -1.28 -11.90
C ALA A 87 3.76 -2.05 -11.20
N ASP A 88 4.91 -1.42 -11.00
CA ASP A 88 6.04 -2.01 -10.26
C ASP A 88 5.67 -2.25 -8.80
N LEU A 89 5.01 -1.27 -8.17
CA LEU A 89 4.54 -1.38 -6.79
C LEU A 89 3.45 -2.43 -6.64
N GLU A 90 2.47 -2.49 -7.54
CA GLU A 90 1.46 -3.55 -7.51
C GLU A 90 2.13 -4.93 -7.58
N LYS A 91 3.09 -5.13 -8.50
CA LYS A 91 3.83 -6.38 -8.61
C LYS A 91 4.57 -6.75 -7.32
N TYR A 92 5.18 -5.76 -6.66
CA TYR A 92 5.85 -5.94 -5.38
C TYR A 92 4.86 -6.33 -4.27
N PHE A 93 3.79 -5.56 -4.08
CA PHE A 93 2.84 -5.80 -3.00
C PHE A 93 2.01 -7.08 -3.19
N MET A 94 1.74 -7.49 -4.43
CA MET A 94 1.02 -8.73 -4.74
C MET A 94 1.69 -9.98 -4.19
N GLN A 95 3.02 -9.97 -4.01
CA GLN A 95 3.72 -11.09 -3.36
C GLN A 95 3.24 -11.31 -1.92
N PHE A 96 2.93 -10.22 -1.20
CA PHE A 96 2.38 -10.31 0.15
C PHE A 96 0.91 -10.72 0.14
N ALA A 97 0.11 -10.28 -0.84
CA ALA A 97 -1.26 -10.75 -0.99
C ALA A 97 -1.34 -12.28 -1.21
N VAL A 98 -0.43 -12.83 -2.01
CA VAL A 98 -0.31 -14.29 -2.19
C VAL A 98 0.12 -14.98 -0.90
N LEU A 99 1.03 -14.39 -0.13
CA LEU A 99 1.47 -14.93 1.16
C LEU A 99 0.33 -14.93 2.19
N SER A 100 -0.44 -13.84 2.25
CA SER A 100 -1.61 -13.67 3.11
C SER A 100 -2.73 -14.66 2.84
N ALA A 101 -2.95 -15.00 1.57
CA ALA A 101 -3.98 -15.97 1.20
C ALA A 101 -3.63 -17.42 1.58
N ARG A 102 -2.44 -17.68 2.12
CA ARG A 102 -1.96 -19.01 2.54
C ARG A 102 -2.00 -19.24 4.06
N GLY A 103 -2.32 -18.21 4.85
CA GLY A 103 -2.47 -18.28 6.31
C GLY A 103 -3.93 -18.24 6.73
#